data_AF-A0A840WR00-F1
#
_entry.id   AF-A0A840WR00-F1
#
_cell.length_a   1.000
_cell.length_b   1.000
_cell.length_c   1.000
_cell.angle_alpha   90.00
_cell.angle_beta   90.00
_cell.angle_gamma   90.00
#
_symmetry.space_group_name_H-M   'P 1'
#
loop_
_entity.id
_entity.type
_entity.pdbx_description
1 polymer ?
#
loop_
_entity_poly.entity_id
_entity_poly.type
_entity_poly.pdbx_seq_one_letter_code
_entity_poly.pdbx_strand_id
1 'polypeptide(L)' 'MNNSVYVGNAGRDAALDRGWLLGHFKDSGDPRHSGDVEIKWGVHEAGEERSVWVSAEEPVVLTVRWPSAPGYRVPEQ' A
#
# COMPACT_ATOMS: atom_id res chain seq x y z
N MET A 1 7.21 21.60 8.94
CA MET A 1 7.20 20.21 8.48
C MET A 1 7.80 19.37 9.59
N ASN A 2 7.00 18.53 10.25
CA ASN A 2 7.53 17.59 11.23
C ASN A 2 8.18 16.44 10.46
N ASN A 3 9.49 16.25 10.66
CA ASN A 3 10.28 15.25 9.93
C ASN A 3 10.13 13.84 10.54
N SER A 4 8.93 13.50 11.00
CA SER A 4 8.63 12.25 11.68
C SER A 4 8.59 11.09 10.68
N VAL A 5 9.44 10.10 10.88
CA VAL A 5 9.45 8.86 10.10
C VAL A 5 8.57 7.82 10.79
N TYR A 6 7.64 7.24 10.04
CA TYR A 6 6.86 6.08 10.48
C TYR A 6 7.53 4.78 9.99
N VAL A 7 7.64 3.79 10.89
CA VAL A 7 8.12 2.45 10.57
C VAL A 7 7.09 1.44 11.08
N GLY A 8 6.70 0.49 10.23
CA GLY A 8 5.63 -0.46 10.54
C GLY A 8 5.60 -1.64 9.56
N ASN A 9 4.52 -2.41 9.62
CA ASN A 9 4.27 -3.54 8.73
C ASN A 9 3.01 -3.26 7.90
N ALA A 10 3.18 -3.03 6.60
CA ALA A 10 2.07 -2.66 5.72
C ALA A 10 0.87 -3.64 5.77
N GLY A 11 1.12 -4.94 5.93
CA GLY A 11 0.05 -5.93 6.06
C GLY A 11 -0.79 -5.73 7.32
N ARG A 12 -0.17 -5.45 8.46
CA ARG A 12 -0.87 -5.18 9.73
C ARG A 12 -1.49 -3.78 9.74
N ASP A 13 -0.74 -2.79 9.28
CA ASP A 13 -1.12 -1.38 9.40
C ASP A 13 -2.24 -1.02 8.44
N ALA A 14 -2.20 -1.55 7.22
CA ALA A 14 -3.23 -1.29 6.23
C ALA A 14 -4.54 -2.03 6.53
N ALA A 15 -4.50 -3.16 7.26
CA ALA A 15 -5.70 -3.91 7.64
C ALA A 15 -6.65 -3.08 8.51
N LEU A 16 -6.12 -2.12 9.28
CA LEU A 16 -6.91 -1.19 10.09
C LEU A 16 -7.80 -0.28 9.24
N ASP A 17 -7.39 -0.03 7.99
CA ASP A 17 -8.01 0.94 7.09
C ASP A 17 -8.39 0.30 5.74
N ARG A 18 -8.92 -0.94 5.76
CA ARG A 18 -9.40 -1.66 4.56
C ARG A 18 -8.35 -1.76 3.44
N GLY A 19 -7.09 -1.87 3.82
CA GLY A 19 -5.94 -1.94 2.93
C GLY A 19 -5.25 -0.60 2.66
N TRP A 20 -5.66 0.51 3.26
CA TRP A 20 -5.03 1.81 3.00
C TRP A 20 -3.92 2.19 3.99
N LEU A 21 -2.71 2.41 3.49
CA LEU A 21 -1.53 2.70 4.31
C LEU A 21 -1.31 4.21 4.50
N LEU A 22 -1.59 5.02 3.49
CA LEU A 22 -1.32 6.46 3.44
C LEU A 22 -2.41 7.16 2.61
N GLY A 23 -2.83 8.35 3.04
CA GLY A 23 -3.79 9.17 2.30
C GLY A 23 -4.53 10.18 3.18
N HIS A 24 -5.51 10.88 2.58
CA HIS A 24 -6.18 12.03 3.20
C HIS A 24 -7.04 11.67 4.41
N PHE A 25 -7.42 10.40 4.52
CA PHE A 25 -8.25 9.84 5.57
C PHE A 25 -7.50 9.56 6.88
N LYS A 26 -6.16 9.68 6.92
CA LYS A 26 -5.42 9.59 8.19
C LYS A 26 -5.61 10.86 9.03
N ASP A 27 -5.37 10.79 10.32
CA ASP A 27 -5.39 11.97 11.20
C ASP A 27 -4.28 12.96 10.80
N SER A 28 -4.54 14.27 10.90
CA SER A 28 -3.61 15.32 10.47
C SER A 28 -2.26 15.33 11.21
N GLY A 29 -2.17 14.70 12.38
CA GLY A 29 -0.93 14.49 13.12
C GLY A 29 -0.16 13.23 12.73
N ASP A 30 -0.77 12.34 11.94
CA ASP A 30 -0.13 11.12 11.46
C ASP A 30 0.80 11.46 10.29
N PRO A 31 2.08 11.05 10.31
CA PRO A 31 2.99 11.23 9.18
C PRO A 31 2.52 10.58 7.86
N ARG A 32 1.50 9.72 7.92
CA ARG A 32 0.86 9.07 6.76
C ARG A 32 -0.37 9.83 6.24
N HIS A 33 -0.68 11.01 6.79
CA HIS A 33 -1.67 11.91 6.21
C HIS A 33 -1.11 12.61 4.97
N SER A 34 -1.80 12.48 3.84
CA SER A 34 -1.44 13.16 2.60
C SER A 34 -2.68 13.46 1.77
N GLY A 35 -2.80 14.69 1.28
CA GLY A 35 -3.82 15.05 0.27
C GLY A 35 -3.37 14.80 -1.17
N ASP A 36 -2.08 14.52 -1.38
CA ASP A 36 -1.47 14.47 -2.71
C ASP A 36 -1.34 13.04 -3.26
N VAL A 37 -1.15 12.07 -2.37
CA VAL A 37 -0.94 10.67 -2.75
C VAL A 37 -1.67 9.75 -1.78
N GLU A 38 -2.16 8.64 -2.31
CA GLU A 38 -2.75 7.55 -1.53
C GLU A 38 -2.03 6.25 -1.85
N ILE A 39 -1.83 5.42 -0.82
CA ILE A 39 -1.18 4.11 -0.98
C ILE A 39 -2.08 3.03 -0.39
N LYS A 40 -2.44 2.06 -1.23
CA LYS A 40 -3.15 0.85 -0.83
C LYS A 40 -2.22 -0.35 -0.83
N TRP A 41 -2.23 -1.10 0.26
CA TRP A 41 -1.61 -2.42 0.37
C TRP A 41 -2.62 -3.51 0.05
N GLY A 42 -2.36 -4.25 -1.02
CA GLY A 42 -3.10 -5.46 -1.40
C GLY A 42 -2.20 -6.67 -1.35
N VAL A 43 -2.70 -7.79 -0.83
CA VAL A 43 -2.10 -9.10 -1.02
C VAL A 43 -2.87 -9.80 -2.12
N HIS A 44 -2.16 -10.24 -3.15
CA HIS A 44 -2.73 -10.91 -4.31
C HIS A 44 -2.21 -12.33 -4.40
N GLU A 45 -3.12 -13.27 -4.63
CA GLU A 45 -2.77 -14.67 -4.81
C GLU A 45 -2.07 -14.89 -6.16
N ALA A 46 -1.25 -15.94 -6.24
CA ALA A 46 -0.60 -16.30 -7.49
C ALA A 46 -1.66 -16.69 -8.53
N GLY A 47 -1.64 -16.00 -9.68
CA GLY A 47 -2.61 -16.20 -10.76
C GLY A 47 -3.92 -15.43 -10.58
N GLU A 48 -4.03 -14.53 -9.59
CA GLU A 48 -5.17 -13.61 -9.50
C GLU A 48 -5.20 -12.69 -10.74
N GLU A 49 -6.32 -12.73 -11.46
CA GLU A 49 -6.62 -11.79 -12.54
C GLU A 49 -7.87 -11.00 -12.17
N ARG A 50 -7.84 -9.69 -12.45
CA ARG A 50 -9.03 -8.83 -12.33
C ARG A 50 -9.37 -8.25 -13.69
N SER A 51 -10.62 -8.44 -14.10
CA SER A 51 -11.17 -7.88 -15.33
C SER A 51 -11.26 -6.35 -15.29
N VAL A 52 -11.33 -5.75 -14.09
CA VAL A 52 -11.33 -4.30 -13.86
C VAL A 52 -10.55 -3.99 -12.57
N TRP A 53 -9.63 -3.03 -12.62
CA TRP A 53 -8.78 -2.64 -11.49
C TRP A 53 -9.42 -1.57 -10.58
N VAL A 54 -9.88 -0.46 -11.14
CA VAL A 54 -10.64 0.61 -10.45
C VAL A 54 -11.26 1.54 -11.50
N SER A 55 -12.36 2.23 -11.18
CA SER A 55 -13.05 3.20 -12.05
C SER A 55 -12.70 4.66 -11.71
N ALA A 56 -11.48 4.94 -11.23
CA ALA A 56 -11.07 6.30 -10.88
C ALA A 56 -10.89 7.15 -12.14
N GLU A 57 -11.28 8.43 -12.08
CA GLU A 57 -10.90 9.42 -13.08
C GLU A 57 -9.40 9.72 -12.91
N GLU A 58 -8.58 9.21 -13.84
CA GLU A 58 -7.13 9.51 -13.97
C GLU A 58 -6.18 9.14 -12.80
N PRO A 59 -6.15 7.90 -12.30
CA PRO A 59 -5.16 7.51 -11.30
C PRO A 59 -3.74 7.42 -11.90
N VAL A 60 -2.76 8.07 -11.28
CA VAL A 60 -1.33 7.75 -11.47
C VAL A 60 -0.96 6.63 -10.50
N VAL A 61 -0.72 5.44 -11.03
CA VAL A 61 -0.41 4.25 -10.22
C VAL A 61 1.10 3.99 -10.23
N LEU A 62 1.71 3.92 -9.05
CA LEU A 62 3.05 3.38 -8.86
C LEU A 62 2.94 2.00 -8.20
N THR A 63 3.49 0.96 -8.85
CA THR A 63 3.45 -0.41 -8.34
C THR A 63 4.84 -0.87 -7.93
N VAL A 64 4.99 -1.39 -6.71
CA VAL A 64 6.23 -2.00 -6.22
C VAL A 64 5.98 -3.49 -6.05
N ARG A 65 6.72 -4.32 -6.80
CA ARG A 65 6.59 -5.78 -6.75
C ARG A 65 7.74 -6.38 -5.93
N TRP A 66 7.40 -7.01 -4.81
CA TRP A 66 8.34 -7.78 -4.01
C TRP A 66 7.70 -9.10 -3.54
N PRO A 67 8.38 -10.25 -3.72
CA PRO A 67 9.59 -10.38 -4.50
C PRO A 67 9.32 -10.30 -6.00
N SER A 68 10.26 -9.71 -6.73
CA SER A 68 10.12 -9.44 -8.17
C SER A 68 10.42 -10.65 -9.06
N ALA A 69 11.06 -11.69 -8.50
CA ALA A 69 11.46 -12.88 -9.25
C ALA A 69 10.48 -14.06 -9.04
N PRO A 70 10.00 -14.71 -10.12
CA PRO A 70 9.29 -15.98 -10.02
C PRO A 70 10.09 -16.99 -9.19
N GLY A 71 9.47 -17.56 -8.16
CA GLY A 71 10.11 -18.57 -7.29
C GLY A 71 10.91 -18.02 -6.11
N TYR A 72 11.02 -16.69 -5.94
CA TYR A 72 11.62 -16.15 -4.73
C TYR A 72 10.73 -16.41 -3.51
N ARG A 73 11.30 -17.03 -2.48
CA ARG A 73 10.71 -17.14 -1.14
C ARG A 73 11.59 -16.41 -0.14
N VAL A 74 10.96 -15.66 0.78
CA VAL A 74 11.67 -15.11 1.94
C VAL A 74 12.16 -16.30 2.78
N PRO A 75 13.46 -16.40 3.12
CA PRO A 75 13.96 -17.46 3.99
C PRO A 75 13.22 -17.44 5.34
N GLU A 76 12.88 -18.61 5.87
CA GLU A 76 12.37 -18.73 7.25
C GLU A 76 13.47 -18.30 8.24
N GLN A 77 13.09 -17.55 9.29
CA GLN A 77 13.98 -17.08 10.35
C GLN A 77 14.32 -18.19 11.36
#